data_AF-A0A847DX82-F1
#
_entry.id   AF-A0A847DX82-F1
#
_cell.length_a   1.000
_cell.length_b   1.000
_cell.length_c   1.000
_cell.angle_alpha   90.00
_cell.angle_beta   90.00
_cell.angle_gamma   90.00
#
_symmetry.space_group_name_H-M   'P 1'
#
loop_
_entity.id
_entity.type
_entity.pdbx_description
1 polymer ?
#
loop_
_entity_poly.entity_id
_entity_poly.type
_entity_poly.pdbx_seq_one_letter_code
_entity_poly.pdbx_strand_id
1 'polypeptide(L)'
;GLYIGFFVAPTDWQQGESYRIIFIHVPAAWMAMFVYLVMAFWSALSLVLNTRLSAMMAQALAPTGAMFAFVSLWTGAFWGRPTWGTYWVWDARLTSTLILLFLYLGFIALRASIDDPRRADRACALLALVGAVNVPIIYFSVQWWNTLHQGATISLTAAPKMAETMLTAMLLMTFAAWSYTIAAVLHRVRSIMLEREAHSDWVAALMAGAGDGGGTGGRGIASTIQSGVAR
;
A
#
# COMPACT_ATOMS: atom_id res chain seq x y z
N GLY A 1 8.18 -2.51 -17.44
CA GLY A 1 6.73 -2.61 -17.29
C GLY A 1 6.04 -1.76 -18.34
N LEU A 2 5.85 -0.46 -18.06
CA LEU A 2 5.11 0.47 -18.91
C LEU A 2 5.53 0.45 -20.38
N TYR A 3 6.83 0.62 -20.68
CA TYR A 3 7.30 0.63 -22.06
C TYR A 3 6.92 -0.66 -22.81
N ILE A 4 7.16 -1.81 -22.18
CA ILE A 4 6.85 -3.12 -22.77
C ILE A 4 5.33 -3.26 -22.98
N GLY A 5 4.52 -2.89 -21.99
CA GLY A 5 3.06 -2.98 -22.09
C GLY A 5 2.46 -2.03 -23.13
N PHE A 6 2.95 -0.79 -23.23
CA PHE A 6 2.35 0.22 -24.11
C PHE A 6 2.87 0.21 -25.54
N PHE A 7 4.13 -0.19 -25.76
CA PHE A 7 4.78 -0.04 -27.07
C PHE A 7 5.26 -1.37 -27.68
N VAL A 8 5.52 -2.39 -26.86
CA VAL A 8 6.09 -3.67 -27.35
C VAL A 8 5.03 -4.77 -27.42
N ALA A 9 4.11 -4.82 -26.46
CA ALA A 9 3.09 -5.84 -26.41
C ALA A 9 2.17 -5.74 -27.65
N PRO A 10 1.78 -6.87 -28.27
CA PRO A 10 0.92 -6.86 -29.45
C PRO A 10 -0.47 -6.32 -29.10
N THR A 11 -1.16 -5.77 -30.08
CA THR A 11 -2.55 -5.33 -29.91
C THR A 11 -3.46 -6.54 -29.65
N ASP A 12 -4.41 -6.43 -28.73
CA ASP A 12 -5.37 -7.50 -28.48
C ASP A 12 -6.39 -7.58 -29.64
N TRP A 13 -6.70 -8.78 -30.10
CA TRP A 13 -7.56 -8.98 -31.27
C TRP A 13 -9.02 -8.57 -31.01
N GLN A 14 -9.50 -8.66 -29.76
CA GLN A 14 -10.88 -8.38 -29.38
C GLN A 14 -11.04 -6.96 -28.83
N GLN A 15 -10.08 -6.51 -28.02
CA GLN A 15 -10.13 -5.22 -27.31
C GLN A 15 -9.30 -4.12 -27.99
N GLY A 16 -8.58 -4.42 -29.07
CA GLY A 16 -7.75 -3.45 -29.77
C GLY A 16 -6.67 -2.88 -28.86
N GLU A 17 -6.41 -1.57 -28.94
CA GLU A 17 -5.41 -0.89 -28.09
C GLU A 17 -5.90 -0.63 -26.66
N SER A 18 -7.21 -0.72 -26.40
CA SER A 18 -7.80 -0.39 -25.09
C SER A 18 -7.31 -1.31 -23.96
N TYR A 19 -6.95 -2.55 -24.28
CA TYR A 19 -6.44 -3.50 -23.30
C TYR A 19 -5.12 -3.02 -22.65
N ARG A 20 -4.35 -2.11 -23.24
CA ARG A 20 -3.07 -1.70 -22.62
C ARG A 20 -3.26 -1.08 -21.23
N ILE A 21 -4.47 -0.62 -20.91
CA ILE A 21 -4.86 -0.17 -19.58
C ILE A 21 -4.69 -1.28 -18.51
N ILE A 22 -4.84 -2.57 -18.86
CA ILE A 22 -4.73 -3.66 -17.87
C ILE A 22 -3.34 -3.69 -17.20
N PHE A 23 -2.27 -3.25 -17.89
CA PHE A 23 -0.93 -3.20 -17.32
C PHE A 23 -0.78 -2.23 -16.14
N ILE A 24 -1.71 -1.29 -15.99
CA ILE A 24 -1.80 -0.39 -14.82
C ILE A 24 -2.93 -0.85 -13.89
N HIS A 25 -4.10 -1.13 -14.47
CA HIS A 25 -5.30 -1.48 -13.71
C HIS A 25 -5.14 -2.75 -12.87
N VAL A 26 -4.63 -3.85 -13.46
CA VAL A 26 -4.54 -5.15 -12.78
C VAL A 26 -3.54 -5.10 -11.61
N PRO A 27 -2.31 -4.58 -11.77
CA PRO A 27 -1.41 -4.40 -10.64
C PRO A 27 -2.00 -3.49 -9.56
N ALA A 28 -2.67 -2.40 -9.92
CA ALA A 28 -3.32 -1.52 -8.96
C ALA A 28 -4.44 -2.23 -8.18
N ALA A 29 -5.31 -3.00 -8.87
CA ALA A 29 -6.38 -3.76 -8.23
C ALA A 29 -5.84 -4.80 -7.24
N TRP A 30 -4.78 -5.54 -7.63
CA TRP A 30 -4.12 -6.50 -6.75
C TRP A 30 -3.49 -5.81 -5.55
N MET A 31 -2.77 -4.72 -5.76
CA MET A 31 -2.14 -3.98 -4.66
C MET A 31 -3.15 -3.36 -3.71
N ALA A 32 -4.29 -2.85 -4.21
CA ALA A 32 -5.36 -2.32 -3.38
C ALA A 32 -5.86 -3.36 -2.36
N MET A 33 -6.11 -4.59 -2.81
CA MET A 33 -6.54 -5.69 -1.95
C MET A 33 -5.41 -6.21 -1.05
N PHE A 34 -4.22 -6.43 -1.61
CA PHE A 34 -3.08 -6.99 -0.89
C PHE A 34 -2.63 -6.07 0.26
N VAL A 35 -2.49 -4.77 0.00
CA VAL A 35 -2.13 -3.78 1.03
C VAL A 35 -3.17 -3.75 2.15
N TYR A 36 -4.46 -3.98 1.83
CA TYR A 36 -5.51 -3.97 2.84
C TYR A 36 -5.37 -5.18 3.76
N LEU A 37 -5.06 -6.35 3.21
CA LEU A 37 -4.77 -7.55 4.00
C LEU A 37 -3.52 -7.38 4.87
N VAL A 38 -2.46 -6.76 4.35
CA VAL A 38 -1.25 -6.46 5.14
C VAL A 38 -1.57 -5.44 6.25
N MET A 39 -2.38 -4.42 5.97
CA MET A 39 -2.84 -3.44 6.96
C MET A 39 -3.70 -4.10 8.06
N ALA A 40 -4.59 -5.03 7.68
CA ALA A 40 -5.39 -5.82 8.61
C ALA A 40 -4.52 -6.76 9.46
N PHE A 41 -3.50 -7.39 8.86
CA PHE A 41 -2.52 -8.21 9.59
C PHE A 41 -1.78 -7.41 10.66
N TRP A 42 -1.23 -6.24 10.32
CA TRP A 42 -0.58 -5.38 11.29
C TRP A 42 -1.55 -4.84 12.36
N SER A 43 -2.80 -4.61 11.99
CA SER A 43 -3.86 -4.23 12.92
C SER A 43 -4.19 -5.36 13.91
N ALA A 44 -4.28 -6.61 13.46
CA ALA A 44 -4.40 -7.79 14.33
C ALA A 44 -3.21 -7.88 15.29
N LEU A 45 -1.98 -7.76 14.76
CA LEU A 45 -0.76 -7.84 15.56
C LEU A 45 -0.71 -6.73 16.62
N SER A 46 -1.17 -5.53 16.27
CA SER A 46 -1.28 -4.41 17.21
C SER A 46 -2.26 -4.70 18.35
N LEU A 47 -3.39 -5.38 18.10
CA LEU A 47 -4.36 -5.72 19.13
C LEU A 47 -3.91 -6.89 19.99
N VAL A 48 -3.39 -7.96 19.38
CA VAL A 48 -3.00 -9.20 20.06
C VAL A 48 -1.71 -9.00 20.87
N LEU A 49 -0.70 -8.36 20.29
CA LEU A 49 0.59 -8.16 20.95
C LEU A 49 0.74 -6.78 21.61
N ASN A 50 -0.25 -5.89 21.46
CA ASN A 50 -0.23 -4.54 22.03
C ASN A 50 1.03 -3.73 21.62
N THR A 51 1.51 -3.95 20.38
CA THR A 51 2.74 -3.35 19.85
C THR A 51 2.48 -2.04 19.14
N ARG A 52 3.23 -0.98 19.49
CA ARG A 52 3.08 0.35 18.89
C ARG A 52 3.48 0.38 17.42
N LEU A 53 4.58 -0.31 17.07
CA LEU A 53 5.10 -0.35 15.70
C LEU A 53 4.09 -0.94 14.72
N SER A 54 3.33 -1.96 15.13
CA SER A 54 2.30 -2.57 14.28
C SER A 54 1.19 -1.58 13.91
N ALA A 55 0.75 -0.76 14.87
CA ALA A 55 -0.22 0.30 14.57
C ALA A 55 0.36 1.38 13.65
N MET A 56 1.63 1.73 13.82
CA MET A 56 2.33 2.68 12.93
C MET A 56 2.44 2.12 11.51
N MET A 57 2.74 0.82 11.36
CA MET A 57 2.76 0.14 10.06
C MET A 57 1.39 0.15 9.39
N ALA A 58 0.32 -0.18 10.13
CA ALA A 58 -1.05 -0.13 9.60
C ALA A 58 -1.42 1.29 9.12
N GLN A 59 -1.09 2.32 9.90
CA GLN A 59 -1.26 3.71 9.49
C GLN A 59 -0.43 4.07 8.25
N ALA A 60 0.80 3.56 8.16
CA ALA A 60 1.68 3.86 7.05
C ALA A 60 1.19 3.26 5.72
N LEU A 61 0.50 2.12 5.78
CA LEU A 61 -0.04 1.40 4.62
C LEU A 61 -1.29 2.08 4.02
N ALA A 62 -2.14 2.68 4.86
CA ALA A 62 -3.46 3.15 4.45
C ALA A 62 -3.46 4.12 3.25
N PRO A 63 -2.60 5.17 3.18
CA PRO A 63 -2.60 6.10 2.04
C PRO A 63 -2.19 5.43 0.72
N THR A 64 -1.21 4.53 0.77
CA THR A 64 -0.73 3.82 -0.42
C THR A 64 -1.80 2.85 -0.94
N GLY A 65 -2.48 2.14 -0.04
CA GLY A 65 -3.60 1.28 -0.38
C GLY A 65 -4.79 2.06 -0.97
N ALA A 66 -5.13 3.21 -0.39
CA ALA A 66 -6.16 4.11 -0.90
C ALA A 66 -5.86 4.59 -2.33
N MET A 67 -4.60 4.97 -2.58
CA MET A 67 -4.13 5.37 -3.91
C MET A 67 -4.33 4.25 -4.93
N PHE A 68 -3.94 3.01 -4.62
CA PHE A 68 -4.13 1.88 -5.53
C PHE A 68 -5.61 1.55 -5.75
N ALA A 69 -6.45 1.64 -4.72
CA ALA A 69 -7.89 1.45 -4.85
C ALA A 69 -8.50 2.50 -5.79
N PHE A 70 -8.12 3.77 -5.63
CA PHE A 70 -8.54 4.85 -6.51
C PHE A 70 -8.06 4.63 -7.95
N VAL A 71 -6.76 4.35 -8.16
CA VAL A 71 -6.21 4.09 -9.50
C VAL A 71 -6.93 2.92 -10.16
N SER A 72 -7.18 1.83 -9.43
CA SER A 72 -7.93 0.67 -9.91
C SER A 72 -9.34 1.06 -10.39
N LEU A 73 -10.10 1.81 -9.57
CA LEU A 73 -11.44 2.26 -9.94
C LEU A 73 -11.42 3.20 -11.14
N TRP A 74 -10.49 4.15 -11.15
CA TRP A 74 -10.35 5.14 -12.21
C TRP A 74 -10.00 4.46 -13.53
N THR A 75 -8.90 3.71 -13.59
CA THR A 75 -8.48 3.02 -14.81
C THR A 75 -9.47 1.96 -15.24
N GLY A 76 -10.16 1.31 -14.28
CA GLY A 76 -11.23 0.34 -14.56
C GLY A 76 -12.41 1.00 -15.26
N ALA A 77 -12.83 2.18 -14.82
CA ALA A 77 -13.90 2.93 -15.47
C ALA A 77 -13.52 3.32 -16.91
N PHE A 78 -12.31 3.83 -17.12
CA PHE A 78 -11.81 4.18 -18.47
C PHE A 78 -11.69 2.97 -19.39
N TRP A 79 -11.28 1.81 -18.86
CA TRP A 79 -11.25 0.56 -19.62
C TRP A 79 -12.66 0.06 -19.94
N GLY A 80 -13.62 0.28 -19.04
CA GLY A 80 -14.98 -0.21 -19.24
C GLY A 80 -15.75 0.45 -20.36
N ARG A 81 -15.48 1.72 -20.66
CA ARG A 81 -16.17 2.43 -21.75
C ARG A 81 -15.97 1.79 -23.12
N PRO A 82 -14.74 1.53 -23.61
CA PRO A 82 -14.53 0.86 -24.89
C PRO A 82 -14.88 -0.64 -24.86
N THR A 83 -14.75 -1.33 -23.73
CA THR A 83 -14.96 -2.79 -23.66
C THR A 83 -16.42 -3.20 -23.44
N TRP A 84 -17.17 -2.47 -22.62
CA TRP A 84 -18.56 -2.80 -22.24
C TRP A 84 -19.55 -1.65 -22.47
N GLY A 85 -19.11 -0.53 -23.07
CA GLY A 85 -19.99 0.59 -23.41
C GLY A 85 -20.34 1.53 -22.27
N THR A 86 -19.82 1.32 -21.05
CA THR A 86 -20.11 2.16 -19.87
C THR A 86 -18.90 2.34 -18.97
N TYR A 87 -18.79 3.50 -18.32
CA TYR A 87 -17.74 3.77 -17.32
C TYR A 87 -18.03 3.13 -15.97
N TRP A 88 -19.29 2.84 -15.66
CA TRP A 88 -19.69 2.33 -14.36
C TRP A 88 -20.92 1.45 -14.46
N VAL A 89 -20.92 0.39 -13.68
CA VAL A 89 -22.10 -0.40 -13.31
C VAL A 89 -22.02 -0.73 -11.82
N TRP A 90 -23.16 -0.89 -11.19
CA TRP A 90 -23.26 -1.27 -9.79
C TRP A 90 -23.17 -2.80 -9.61
N ASP A 91 -22.12 -3.41 -10.18
CA ASP A 91 -21.87 -4.83 -9.99
C ASP A 91 -21.14 -5.10 -8.67
N ALA A 92 -21.07 -6.39 -8.28
CA ALA A 92 -20.47 -6.80 -7.03
C ALA A 92 -18.99 -6.40 -6.92
N ARG A 93 -18.23 -6.43 -8.02
CA ARG A 93 -16.78 -6.14 -8.02
C ARG A 93 -16.50 -4.64 -7.90
N LEU A 94 -17.13 -3.82 -8.72
CA LEU A 94 -16.95 -2.37 -8.72
C LEU A 94 -17.44 -1.78 -7.39
N THR A 95 -18.60 -2.24 -6.92
CA THR A 95 -19.16 -1.76 -5.65
C THR A 95 -18.29 -2.15 -4.46
N SER A 96 -17.82 -3.40 -4.38
CA SER A 96 -16.93 -3.83 -3.29
C SER A 96 -15.55 -3.17 -3.35
N THR A 97 -15.04 -2.88 -4.55
CA THR A 97 -13.78 -2.10 -4.71
C THR A 97 -13.96 -0.64 -4.30
N LEU A 98 -15.12 -0.04 -4.58
CA LEU A 98 -15.46 1.31 -4.07
C LEU A 98 -15.57 1.32 -2.55
N ILE A 99 -16.21 0.30 -1.97
CA ILE A 99 -16.25 0.11 -0.51
C ILE A 99 -14.83 -0.02 0.04
N LEU A 100 -13.91 -0.72 -0.64
CA LEU A 100 -12.51 -0.81 -0.22
C LEU A 100 -11.82 0.56 -0.16
N LEU A 101 -12.05 1.41 -1.18
CA LEU A 101 -11.55 2.79 -1.17
C LEU A 101 -12.10 3.55 0.04
N PHE A 102 -13.41 3.47 0.31
CA PHE A 102 -14.00 4.12 1.48
C PHE A 102 -13.53 3.53 2.81
N LEU A 103 -13.22 2.25 2.89
CA LEU A 103 -12.62 1.66 4.08
C LEU A 103 -11.23 2.23 4.35
N TYR A 104 -10.40 2.42 3.32
CA TYR A 104 -9.11 3.10 3.47
C TYR A 104 -9.27 4.56 3.90
N LEU A 105 -10.15 5.32 3.23
CA LEU A 105 -10.40 6.72 3.58
C LEU A 105 -11.00 6.84 5.00
N GLY A 106 -11.89 5.91 5.36
CA GLY A 106 -12.46 5.79 6.69
C GLY A 106 -11.40 5.51 7.75
N PHE A 107 -10.43 4.63 7.47
CA PHE A 107 -9.29 4.39 8.35
C PHE A 107 -8.46 5.67 8.56
N ILE A 108 -8.12 6.37 7.46
CA ILE A 108 -7.33 7.60 7.52
C ILE A 108 -8.08 8.69 8.31
N ALA A 109 -9.37 8.89 8.02
CA ALA A 109 -10.21 9.88 8.69
C ALA A 109 -10.41 9.54 10.17
N LEU A 110 -10.71 8.29 10.50
CA LEU A 110 -10.89 7.83 11.88
C LEU A 110 -9.60 8.01 12.70
N ARG A 111 -8.45 7.75 12.09
CA ARG A 111 -7.16 7.95 12.73
C ARG A 111 -6.89 9.43 13.01
N ALA A 112 -7.28 10.31 12.10
CA ALA A 112 -7.12 11.75 12.24
C ALA A 112 -8.13 12.39 13.20
N SER A 113 -9.28 11.75 13.44
CA SER A 113 -10.36 12.29 14.28
C SER A 113 -10.23 11.99 15.78
N ILE A 114 -9.22 11.20 16.18
CA ILE A 114 -9.02 10.79 17.59
C ILE A 114 -7.65 11.26 18.05
N ASP A 115 -7.63 12.17 19.02
CA ASP A 115 -6.38 12.74 19.56
C ASP A 115 -5.54 11.72 20.32
N ASP A 116 -6.17 10.87 21.15
CA ASP A 116 -5.47 9.84 21.91
C ASP A 116 -4.92 8.75 20.96
N PRO A 117 -3.59 8.62 20.80
CA PRO A 117 -3.04 7.73 19.77
C PRO A 117 -3.37 6.26 20.01
N ARG A 118 -3.50 5.82 21.27
CA ARG A 118 -3.77 4.41 21.60
C ARG A 118 -5.22 4.05 21.33
N ARG A 119 -6.15 4.96 21.63
CA ARG A 119 -7.57 4.83 21.31
C ARG A 119 -7.77 4.85 19.80
N ALA A 120 -7.09 5.76 19.10
CA ALA A 120 -7.12 5.84 17.65
C ALA A 120 -6.64 4.53 17.01
N ASP A 121 -5.50 4.00 17.47
CA ASP A 121 -4.92 2.74 17.00
C ASP A 121 -5.88 1.56 17.17
N ARG A 122 -6.55 1.45 18.32
CA ARG A 122 -7.54 0.39 18.58
C ARG A 122 -8.77 0.51 17.69
N ALA A 123 -9.32 1.72 17.54
CA ALA A 123 -10.50 1.96 16.71
C ALA A 123 -10.20 1.65 15.23
N CYS A 124 -9.05 2.10 14.74
CA CYS A 124 -8.60 1.84 13.38
C CYS A 124 -8.31 0.36 13.14
N ALA A 125 -7.73 -0.33 14.12
CA ALA A 125 -7.48 -1.76 14.01
C ALA A 125 -8.77 -2.57 13.88
N LEU A 126 -9.81 -2.24 14.65
CA LEU A 126 -11.13 -2.87 14.52
C LEU A 126 -11.74 -2.64 13.14
N LEU A 127 -11.70 -1.39 12.65
CA LEU A 127 -12.19 -1.06 11.30
C LEU A 127 -11.46 -1.85 10.21
N ALA A 128 -10.13 -1.93 10.29
CA ALA A 128 -9.32 -2.67 9.32
C ALA A 128 -9.65 -4.17 9.32
N LEU A 129 -9.83 -4.79 10.49
CA LEU A 129 -10.17 -6.21 10.60
C LEU A 129 -11.57 -6.53 10.07
N VAL A 130 -12.57 -5.73 10.43
CA VAL A 130 -13.94 -5.90 9.90
C VAL A 130 -13.95 -5.69 8.38
N GLY A 131 -13.27 -4.64 7.91
CA GLY A 131 -13.16 -4.35 6.47
C GLY A 131 -12.40 -5.41 5.68
N ALA A 132 -11.55 -6.23 6.30
CA ALA A 132 -10.81 -7.29 5.62
C ALA A 132 -11.73 -8.35 4.98
N VAL A 133 -12.96 -8.52 5.52
CA VAL A 133 -14.00 -9.37 4.95
C VAL A 133 -14.41 -8.92 3.53
N ASN A 134 -14.26 -7.63 3.21
CA ASN A 134 -14.56 -7.10 1.89
C ASN A 134 -13.58 -7.62 0.81
N VAL A 135 -12.34 -7.98 1.18
CA VAL A 135 -11.33 -8.44 0.21
C VAL A 135 -11.72 -9.76 -0.47
N PRO A 136 -12.13 -10.82 0.26
CA PRO A 136 -12.71 -12.02 -0.35
C PRO A 136 -13.91 -11.72 -1.27
N ILE A 137 -14.79 -10.78 -0.88
CA ILE A 137 -15.95 -10.40 -1.69
C ILE A 137 -15.48 -9.83 -3.04
N ILE A 138 -14.49 -8.93 -3.06
CA ILE A 138 -13.92 -8.40 -4.29
C ILE A 138 -13.30 -9.52 -5.14
N TYR A 139 -12.48 -10.37 -4.53
CA TYR A 139 -11.72 -11.39 -5.26
C TYR A 139 -12.66 -12.43 -5.90
N PHE A 140 -13.58 -12.99 -5.11
CA PHE A 140 -14.51 -14.03 -5.56
C PHE A 140 -15.77 -13.49 -6.24
N SER A 141 -15.97 -12.17 -6.29
CA SER A 141 -17.14 -11.54 -6.92
C SER A 141 -17.49 -12.07 -8.32
N VAL A 142 -16.48 -12.35 -9.15
CA VAL A 142 -16.67 -12.87 -10.53
C VAL A 142 -17.12 -14.33 -10.55
N GLN A 143 -16.79 -15.11 -9.51
CA GLN A 143 -17.23 -16.50 -9.40
C GLN A 143 -18.63 -16.58 -8.78
N TRP A 144 -18.93 -15.70 -7.83
CA TRP A 144 -20.21 -15.67 -7.13
C TRP A 144 -21.32 -14.98 -7.93
N TRP A 145 -20.99 -14.04 -8.81
CA TRP A 145 -21.97 -13.31 -9.62
C TRP A 145 -21.56 -13.19 -11.09
N ASN A 146 -22.57 -13.11 -11.96
CA ASN A 146 -22.41 -12.76 -13.37
C ASN A 146 -22.07 -11.26 -13.51
N THR A 147 -20.79 -10.92 -13.38
CA THR A 147 -20.29 -9.55 -13.57
C THR A 147 -19.79 -9.33 -15.00
N LEU A 148 -19.62 -8.07 -15.41
CA LEU A 148 -18.99 -7.74 -16.71
C LEU A 148 -17.52 -8.15 -16.76
N HIS A 149 -16.90 -8.41 -15.61
CA HIS A 149 -15.50 -8.72 -15.48
C HIS A 149 -15.22 -10.18 -15.82
N GLN A 150 -14.23 -10.40 -16.68
CA GLN A 150 -13.72 -11.74 -16.95
C GLN A 150 -12.98 -12.29 -15.73
N GLY A 151 -12.98 -13.62 -15.58
CA GLY A 151 -12.17 -14.33 -14.58
C GLY A 151 -10.67 -14.08 -14.78
N ALA A 152 -9.86 -14.41 -13.77
CA ALA A 152 -8.41 -14.18 -13.85
C ALA A 152 -7.77 -14.93 -15.04
N THR A 153 -7.11 -14.20 -15.93
CA THR A 153 -6.39 -14.75 -17.10
C THR A 153 -5.08 -15.45 -16.71
N ILE A 154 -4.52 -15.10 -15.54
CA ILE A 154 -3.31 -15.71 -14.99
C ILE A 154 -3.75 -16.74 -13.95
N SER A 155 -3.57 -18.02 -14.29
CA SER A 155 -3.73 -19.15 -13.38
C SER A 155 -2.37 -19.72 -13.04
N LEU A 156 -2.16 -20.11 -11.79
CA LEU A 156 -0.95 -20.84 -11.37
C LEU A 156 -0.91 -22.28 -11.91
N THR A 157 -2.04 -22.78 -12.41
CA THR A 157 -2.22 -24.19 -12.82
C THR A 157 -2.48 -24.36 -14.32
N ALA A 158 -2.54 -23.28 -15.10
CA ALA A 158 -2.76 -23.33 -16.53
C ALA A 158 -1.75 -22.45 -17.27
N ALA A 159 -1.40 -22.84 -18.49
CA ALA A 159 -0.54 -22.02 -19.36
C ALA A 159 -1.13 -20.59 -19.48
N PRO A 160 -0.29 -19.53 -19.47
CA PRO A 160 -0.76 -18.17 -19.63
C PRO A 160 -1.55 -18.04 -20.94
N LYS A 161 -2.78 -17.55 -20.87
CA LYS A 161 -3.62 -17.32 -22.07
C LYS A 161 -3.23 -16.05 -22.84
N MET A 162 -2.09 -15.45 -22.51
CA MET A 162 -1.60 -14.19 -23.06
C MET A 162 -0.18 -14.38 -23.62
N ALA A 163 0.17 -13.59 -24.64
CA ALA A 163 1.52 -13.56 -25.18
C ALA A 163 2.55 -13.29 -24.07
N GLU A 164 3.72 -13.94 -24.17
CA GLU A 164 4.78 -13.83 -23.16
C GLU A 164 5.14 -12.38 -22.85
N THR A 165 5.19 -11.52 -23.87
CA THR A 165 5.47 -10.09 -23.74
C THR A 165 4.46 -9.35 -22.85
N MET A 166 3.17 -9.71 -22.94
CA MET A 166 2.13 -9.13 -22.09
C MET A 166 2.28 -9.62 -20.64
N LEU A 167 2.60 -10.90 -20.45
CA LEU A 167 2.86 -11.45 -19.10
C LEU A 167 4.10 -10.77 -18.48
N THR A 168 5.19 -10.60 -19.23
CA THR A 168 6.39 -9.89 -18.76
C THR A 168 6.06 -8.45 -18.38
N ALA A 169 5.29 -7.72 -19.21
CA ALA A 169 4.86 -6.37 -18.89
C ALA A 169 4.05 -6.33 -17.58
N MET A 170 3.12 -7.26 -17.40
CA MET A 170 2.30 -7.40 -16.19
C MET A 170 3.16 -7.64 -14.95
N LEU A 171 4.04 -8.64 -14.98
CA LEU A 171 4.88 -8.99 -13.84
C LEU A 171 5.83 -7.86 -13.47
N LEU A 172 6.41 -7.16 -14.45
CA LEU A 172 7.25 -5.99 -14.19
C LEU A 172 6.47 -4.83 -13.56
N MET A 173 5.22 -4.62 -13.99
CA MET A 173 4.35 -3.59 -13.39
C MET A 173 3.94 -3.96 -11.96
N THR A 174 3.60 -5.22 -11.71
CA THR A 174 3.35 -5.73 -10.35
C THR A 174 4.57 -5.57 -9.47
N PHE A 175 5.76 -5.97 -9.93
CA PHE A 175 7.00 -5.78 -9.18
C PHE A 175 7.27 -4.31 -8.88
N ALA A 176 7.11 -3.41 -9.85
CA ALA A 176 7.27 -1.98 -9.64
C ALA A 176 6.28 -1.44 -8.59
N ALA A 177 5.02 -1.89 -8.60
CA ALA A 177 4.02 -1.50 -7.62
C ALA A 177 4.38 -2.00 -6.20
N TRP A 178 4.93 -3.20 -6.08
CA TRP A 178 5.49 -3.73 -4.82
C TRP A 178 6.66 -2.89 -4.32
N SER A 179 7.66 -2.62 -5.16
CA SER A 179 8.82 -1.81 -4.80
C SER A 179 8.41 -0.41 -4.36
N TYR A 180 7.49 0.24 -5.09
CA TYR A 180 6.93 1.53 -4.71
C TYR A 180 6.23 1.47 -3.35
N THR A 181 5.40 0.45 -3.12
CA THR A 181 4.67 0.29 -1.86
C THR A 181 5.61 0.16 -0.68
N ILE A 182 6.62 -0.70 -0.81
CA ILE A 182 7.63 -0.92 0.22
C ILE A 182 8.36 0.39 0.51
N ALA A 183 8.87 1.08 -0.51
CA ALA A 183 9.59 2.33 -0.34
C ALA A 183 8.71 3.41 0.33
N ALA A 184 7.49 3.60 -0.15
CA ALA A 184 6.56 4.60 0.37
C ALA A 184 6.14 4.31 1.82
N VAL A 185 5.88 3.04 2.16
CA VAL A 185 5.48 2.63 3.51
C VAL A 185 6.65 2.74 4.49
N LEU A 186 7.85 2.29 4.09
CA LEU A 186 9.05 2.42 4.93
C LEU A 186 9.41 3.88 5.19
N HIS A 187 9.28 4.74 4.18
CA HIS A 187 9.46 6.17 4.37
C HIS A 187 8.42 6.76 5.33
N ARG A 188 7.13 6.42 5.16
CA ARG A 188 6.05 6.94 5.98
C ARG A 188 6.10 6.44 7.43
N VAL A 189 6.39 5.15 7.64
CA VAL A 189 6.49 4.60 9.01
C VAL A 189 7.67 5.23 9.76
N ARG A 190 8.79 5.49 9.07
CA ARG A 190 9.91 6.22 9.66
C ARG A 190 9.48 7.59 10.16
N SER A 191 8.74 8.37 9.36
CA SER A 191 8.22 9.67 9.79
C SER A 191 7.26 9.55 10.97
N ILE A 192 6.32 8.59 10.92
CA ILE A 192 5.37 8.33 12.02
C ILE A 192 6.10 7.95 13.32
N MET A 193 7.15 7.14 13.23
CA MET A 193 7.96 6.75 14.39
C MET A 193 8.64 7.98 15.02
N LEU A 194 9.24 8.84 14.20
CA LEU A 194 9.89 10.06 14.68
C LEU A 194 8.90 11.02 15.33
N GLU A 195 7.70 11.16 14.78
CA GLU A 195 6.63 11.98 15.36
C GLU A 195 6.13 11.42 16.70
N ARG A 196 5.89 10.11 16.79
CA ARG A 196 5.35 9.47 17.99
C ARG A 196 6.38 9.30 19.11
N GLU A 197 7.66 9.20 18.76
CA GLU A 197 8.75 8.99 19.70
C GLU A 197 9.64 10.24 19.83
N ALA A 198 9.14 11.42 19.43
CA ALA A 198 9.88 12.69 19.44
C ALA A 198 10.51 13.04 20.80
N HIS A 199 9.91 12.58 21.90
CA HIS A 199 10.37 12.83 23.27
C HIS A 199 11.22 11.70 23.86
N SER A 200 11.61 10.71 23.06
CA SER A 200 12.45 9.62 23.51
C SER A 200 13.93 9.97 23.43
N ASP A 201 14.73 9.38 24.33
CA ASP A 201 16.17 9.63 24.42
C ASP A 201 16.91 9.28 23.12
N TRP A 202 16.44 8.26 22.38
CA TRP A 202 17.08 7.85 21.14
C TRP A 202 16.85 8.86 20.00
N VAL A 203 15.67 9.49 19.93
CA VAL A 203 15.42 10.57 18.96
C VAL A 203 16.24 11.80 19.33
N ALA A 204 16.33 12.14 20.63
CA ALA A 204 17.18 13.23 21.09
C ALA A 204 18.66 13.00 20.71
N ALA A 205 19.18 11.78 20.92
CA ALA A 205 20.53 11.40 20.52
C ALA A 205 20.75 11.45 18.99
N LEU A 206 19.76 11.02 18.20
CA LEU A 206 19.81 11.10 16.73
C LEU A 206 19.88 12.56 16.24
N MET A 207 19.09 13.45 16.85
CA MET A 207 19.08 14.88 16.52
C MET A 207 20.38 15.57 16.94
N ALA A 208 20.95 15.20 18.10
CA ALA A 208 22.25 15.71 18.54
C ALA A 208 23.39 15.27 17.59
N GLY A 209 23.41 14.00 17.17
CA GLY A 209 24.41 13.49 16.22
C GLY A 209 24.27 14.03 14.79
N ALA A 210 23.05 14.39 14.36
CA ALA A 210 22.83 15.06 13.07
C ALA A 210 23.37 16.51 13.06
N GLY A 211 23.46 17.16 14.23
CA GLY A 211 24.04 18.50 14.38
C GLY A 211 25.56 18.53 14.20
N ASP A 212 26.26 17.46 14.59
CA ASP A 212 27.73 17.38 14.51
C ASP A 212 28.27 17.09 13.09
N GLY A 213 27.41 16.66 12.16
CA GLY A 213 27.78 16.40 10.76
C GLY A 213 27.96 17.65 9.88
N GLY A 214 27.64 18.85 10.39
CA GLY A 214 27.72 20.13 9.68
C GLY A 214 28.91 21.02 10.06
N GLY A 215 29.80 20.57 10.94
CA GLY A 215 30.86 21.40 11.52
C GLY A 215 32.22 20.73 11.57
N THR A 216 32.84 20.45 10.41
CA THR A 216 34.29 20.21 10.38
C THR A 216 35.02 21.55 10.55
N GLY A 217 35.40 21.88 11.79
CA GLY A 217 36.00 23.18 12.06
C GLY A 217 36.73 23.41 13.40
N GLY A 218 37.15 22.37 14.12
CA GLY A 218 38.35 22.46 14.96
C GLY A 218 38.20 22.56 16.49
N ARG A 219 39.06 21.74 17.14
CA ARG A 219 39.59 21.80 18.52
C ARG A 219 38.59 21.43 19.63
N GLY A 220 38.87 20.48 20.50
CA GLY A 220 40.08 19.72 20.70
C GLY A 220 39.85 18.62 21.74
N ILE A 221 40.44 17.47 21.45
CA ILE A 221 40.72 16.41 22.41
C ILE A 221 41.64 17.02 23.48
N ALA A 222 41.18 17.08 24.72
CA ALA A 222 42.05 17.36 25.86
C ALA A 222 41.72 16.39 27.01
N SER A 223 42.64 15.43 27.15
CA SER A 223 43.08 14.69 28.35
C SER A 223 42.00 14.04 29.24
N THR A 224 41.92 12.71 29.27
CA THR A 224 42.84 11.80 30.00
C THR A 224 42.80 11.99 31.51
N ILE A 225 42.07 11.09 32.17
CA ILE A 225 42.50 10.30 33.34
C ILE A 225 43.70 10.86 34.12
N GLN A 226 43.40 11.51 35.24
CA GLN A 226 44.20 11.64 36.47
C GLN A 226 43.20 12.16 37.52
N SER A 227 43.02 11.64 38.71
CA SER A 227 43.66 10.62 39.53
C SER A 227 42.74 10.48 40.75
N GLY A 228 42.56 9.27 41.28
CA GLY A 228 42.00 9.12 42.62
C GLY A 228 42.97 9.65 43.69
N VAL A 229 42.46 9.68 44.93
CA VAL A 229 43.17 9.70 46.22
C VAL A 229 43.48 11.08 46.84
N ALA A 230 42.87 11.28 48.03
CA ALA A 230 43.20 12.19 49.14
C ALA A 230 43.10 13.71 48.84
N ARG A 231 42.34 14.53 49.56
CA ARG A 231 42.05 14.62 51.01
C ARG A 231 40.68 15.27 51.22
#